data_AF-A0A6H1ZZN0-F1
#
_entry.id   AF-A0A6H1ZZN0-F1
#
_cell.length_a   1.000
_cell.length_b   1.000
_cell.length_c   1.000
_cell.angle_alpha   90.00
_cell.angle_beta   90.00
_cell.angle_gamma   90.00
#
_symmetry.space_group_name_H-M   'P 1'
#
loop_
_entity.id
_entity.type
_entity.pdbx_description
1 polymer ?
#
loop_
_entity_poly.entity_id
_entity_poly.type
_entity_poly.pdbx_seq_one_letter_code
_entity_poly.pdbx_strand_id
1 'polypeptide(L)'
;MSKSNGRKAKPYEYVGRIVDVRTAEDCIRATRKYTEGIVSQRRTQHPIQGDEFPSVVFMKYYEVYPDTELSWDMPAGTAIRWLAGSIECLDVLFWYDYRANRASVEVKNGITAVKKMTKGIPGFGAALKTIKDGASFSTERVCPDLTP
;
A
#
# COMPACT_ATOMS: atom_id res chain seq x y z
N MET A 1 31.11 -6.16 -5.79
CA MET A 1 29.93 -6.22 -6.69
C MET A 1 28.69 -6.59 -5.87
N SER A 2 27.98 -5.59 -5.34
CA SER A 2 26.75 -5.82 -4.57
C SER A 2 25.62 -6.16 -5.54
N LYS A 3 25.21 -7.43 -5.56
CA LYS A 3 24.00 -7.86 -6.26
C LYS A 3 22.80 -7.23 -5.53
N SER A 4 22.26 -6.15 -6.07
CA SER A 4 20.94 -5.67 -5.68
C SER A 4 19.96 -6.82 -5.91
N ASN A 5 19.46 -7.42 -4.82
CA ASN A 5 18.30 -8.32 -4.87
C ASN A 5 17.07 -7.48 -5.23
N GLY A 6 17.01 -7.07 -6.50
CA GLY A 6 15.89 -6.34 -7.06
C GLY A 6 14.71 -7.29 -7.11
N ARG A 7 13.85 -7.23 -6.09
CA ARG A 7 12.47 -7.71 -6.21
C ARG A 7 11.92 -7.08 -7.49
N LYS A 8 11.68 -7.86 -8.53
CA LYS A 8 10.96 -7.37 -9.71
C LYS A 8 9.61 -6.92 -9.20
N ALA A 9 9.32 -5.62 -9.32
CA ALA A 9 8.01 -5.08 -8.96
C ALA A 9 6.96 -5.91 -9.68
N LYS A 10 6.02 -6.48 -8.93
CA LYS A 10 4.89 -7.16 -9.54
C LYS A 10 4.09 -6.13 -10.35
N PRO A 11 3.37 -6.52 -11.41
CA PRO A 11 2.56 -5.58 -12.20
C PRO A 11 1.46 -4.84 -11.40
N TYR A 12 1.24 -5.24 -10.15
CA TYR A 12 0.23 -4.71 -9.23
C TYR A 12 0.85 -4.16 -7.94
N GLU A 13 2.18 -4.01 -7.93
CA GLU A 13 2.95 -3.37 -6.88
C GLU A 13 3.44 -2.01 -7.38
N TYR A 14 3.07 -0.95 -6.66
CA TYR A 14 3.46 0.41 -6.96
C TYR A 14 4.46 0.85 -5.91
N VAL A 15 5.69 1.08 -6.34
CA VAL A 15 6.80 1.45 -5.46
C VAL A 15 7.07 2.95 -5.62
N GLY A 16 7.15 3.70 -4.52
CA GLY A 16 7.42 5.13 -4.56
C GLY A 16 7.96 5.64 -3.22
N ARG A 17 7.83 6.96 -3.00
CA ARG A 17 8.16 7.57 -1.70
C ARG A 17 7.03 7.33 -0.70
N ILE A 18 7.37 7.42 0.58
CA ILE A 18 6.42 7.23 1.67
C ILE A 18 5.22 8.17 1.54
N VAL A 19 5.44 9.44 1.19
CA VAL A 19 4.37 10.44 1.05
C VAL A 19 3.37 10.06 -0.05
N ASP A 20 3.85 9.58 -1.19
CA ASP A 20 2.99 9.22 -2.32
C ASP A 20 2.15 7.97 -1.99
N VAL A 21 2.78 6.96 -1.38
CA VAL A 21 2.10 5.72 -0.96
C VAL A 21 1.10 5.99 0.15
N ARG A 22 1.44 6.87 1.10
CA ARG A 22 0.53 7.28 2.17
C ARG A 22 -0.69 8.03 1.64
N THR A 23 -0.54 8.80 0.57
CA THR A 23 -1.69 9.41 -0.10
C THR A 23 -2.69 8.36 -0.61
N ALA A 24 -2.20 7.24 -1.16
CA ALA A 24 -3.08 6.13 -1.56
C ALA A 24 -3.71 5.41 -0.35
N GLU A 25 -2.99 5.26 0.76
CA GLU A 25 -3.54 4.74 2.02
C GLU A 25 -4.64 5.66 2.56
N ASP A 26 -4.40 6.97 2.57
CA ASP A 26 -5.34 7.96 3.07
C ASP A 26 -6.63 8.00 2.23
N CYS A 27 -6.55 7.76 0.91
CA CYS A 27 -7.75 7.58 0.07
C CYS A 27 -8.61 6.40 0.54
N ILE A 28 -8.01 5.26 0.92
CA ILE A 28 -8.76 4.12 1.46
C ILE A 28 -9.33 4.48 2.83
N ARG A 29 -8.51 5.08 3.70
CA ARG A 29 -8.89 5.41 5.08
C ARG A 29 -9.96 6.49 5.19
N ALA A 30 -10.04 7.38 4.20
CA ALA A 30 -11.08 8.39 4.08
C ALA A 30 -12.46 7.78 3.74
N THR A 31 -12.50 6.55 3.23
CA THR A 31 -13.75 5.81 3.03
C THR A 31 -14.09 4.98 4.27
N ARG A 32 -15.35 4.58 4.41
CA ARG A 32 -15.77 3.56 5.39
C ARG A 32 -15.78 2.15 4.79
N LYS A 33 -15.01 1.93 3.72
CA LYS A 33 -15.10 0.72 2.89
C LYS A 33 -13.98 -0.27 3.18
N TYR A 34 -13.45 -0.31 4.40
CA TYR A 34 -12.32 -1.18 4.72
C TYR A 34 -12.39 -1.72 6.14
N THR A 35 -11.77 -2.88 6.33
CA THR A 35 -11.30 -3.39 7.62
C THR A 35 -9.77 -3.38 7.62
N GLU A 36 -9.18 -2.97 8.73
CA GLU A 36 -7.73 -3.06 8.93
C GLU A 36 -7.42 -4.38 9.64
N GLY A 37 -6.54 -5.19 9.05
CA GLY A 37 -6.13 -6.47 9.61
C GLY A 37 -4.64 -6.48 9.98
N ILE A 38 -4.26 -7.43 10.84
CA ILE A 38 -2.88 -7.60 11.29
C ILE A 38 -2.22 -8.71 10.46
N VAL A 39 -1.20 -8.36 9.66
CA VAL A 39 -0.26 -9.36 9.16
C VAL A 39 1.10 -9.12 9.83
N SER A 40 1.43 -9.95 10.83
CA SER A 40 2.79 -10.04 11.33
C SER A 40 3.66 -10.75 10.29
N GLN A 41 4.41 -10.02 9.48
CA GLN A 41 5.59 -10.62 8.86
C GLN A 41 6.72 -10.61 9.88
N ARG A 42 6.81 -11.69 10.67
CA ARG A 42 8.08 -12.09 11.28
C ARG A 42 9.09 -12.29 10.15
N ARG A 43 9.99 -11.32 9.98
CA ARG A 43 11.34 -11.57 9.47
C ARG A 43 12.35 -10.81 10.31
N THR A 44 12.58 -11.33 11.50
CA THR A 44 13.90 -11.28 12.11
C THR A 44 14.19 -12.68 12.61
N GLN A 45 14.73 -13.52 11.72
CA GLN A 45 15.57 -14.62 12.19
C GLN A 45 16.79 -13.96 12.81
N HIS A 46 16.82 -13.99 14.15
CA HIS A 46 17.87 -13.56 15.08
C HIS A 46 17.90 -12.04 15.41
N PRO A 47 17.47 -11.65 16.63
CA PRO A 47 17.94 -10.41 17.24
C PRO A 47 19.44 -10.59 17.55
N ILE A 48 20.30 -9.86 16.87
CA ILE A 48 21.69 -9.70 17.31
C ILE A 48 21.64 -8.70 18.47
N GLN A 49 21.99 -9.17 19.66
CA GLN A 49 22.01 -8.37 20.88
C GLN A 49 23.06 -7.26 20.72
N GLY A 50 22.61 -6.01 20.51
CA GLY A 50 23.52 -4.86 20.38
C GLY A 50 23.06 -3.71 19.47
N ASP A 51 22.06 -3.88 18.60
CA ASP A 51 21.60 -2.80 17.72
C ASP A 51 20.46 -1.98 18.36
N GLU A 52 20.82 -0.88 19.02
CA GLU A 52 19.91 0.21 19.41
C GLU A 52 19.41 1.01 18.18
N PHE A 53 18.80 0.37 17.17
CA PHE A 53 18.05 1.09 16.13
C PHE A 53 16.96 0.19 15.56
N PRO A 54 15.67 0.54 15.68
CA PRO A 54 14.63 -0.36 15.22
C PRO A 54 14.67 -0.37 13.68
N SER A 55 14.96 -1.53 13.12
CA SER A 55 15.08 -1.80 11.69
C SER A 55 13.73 -1.94 10.99
N VAL A 56 12.83 -0.99 11.25
CA VAL A 56 11.40 -1.27 11.12
C VAL A 56 10.90 -0.96 9.72
N VAL A 57 11.08 -1.92 8.84
CA VAL A 57 10.15 -2.10 7.73
C VAL A 57 8.78 -2.39 8.34
N PHE A 58 7.79 -1.53 8.09
CA PHE A 58 6.44 -1.67 8.61
C PHE A 58 5.51 -2.12 7.48
N MET A 59 4.58 -3.03 7.77
CA MET A 59 3.57 -3.48 6.80
C MET A 59 2.17 -3.31 7.38
N LYS A 60 1.28 -2.70 6.61
CA LYS A 60 -0.16 -2.61 6.92
C LYS A 60 -0.97 -3.39 5.90
N TYR A 61 -2.05 -3.99 6.37
CA TYR A 61 -2.95 -4.80 5.56
C TYR A 61 -4.38 -4.26 5.68
N TYR A 62 -4.99 -4.03 4.52
CA TYR A 62 -6.36 -3.55 4.39
C TYR A 62 -7.16 -4.54 3.56
N GLU A 63 -8.27 -4.98 4.13
CA GLU A 63 -9.37 -5.62 3.43
C GLU A 63 -10.32 -4.53 2.96
N VAL A 64 -10.41 -4.30 1.65
CA VAL A 64 -11.21 -3.21 1.07
C VAL A 64 -12.42 -3.77 0.36
N TYR A 65 -13.58 -3.15 0.58
CA TYR A 65 -14.89 -3.51 0.04
C TYR A 65 -15.37 -2.39 -0.90
N PRO A 66 -14.95 -2.35 -2.17
CA PRO A 66 -15.16 -1.20 -3.06
C PRO A 66 -16.63 -0.78 -3.23
N ASP A 67 -17.52 -1.76 -3.14
CA ASP A 67 -18.96 -1.62 -3.37
C ASP A 67 -19.79 -1.61 -2.08
N THR A 68 -19.18 -1.67 -0.90
CA THR A 68 -19.90 -1.72 0.37
C THR A 68 -19.25 -0.83 1.42
N GLU A 69 -20.02 0.11 1.96
CA GLU A 69 -19.63 0.87 3.14
C GLU A 69 -19.91 0.06 4.41
N LEU A 70 -18.87 -0.11 5.22
CA LEU A 70 -18.94 -0.72 6.53
C LEU A 70 -19.24 0.35 7.58
N SER A 71 -20.36 0.20 8.27
CA SER A 71 -20.71 1.06 9.39
C SER A 71 -21.58 0.29 10.37
N TRP A 72 -21.68 0.79 11.60
CA TRP A 72 -22.60 0.24 12.59
C TRP A 72 -24.06 0.28 12.13
N ASP A 73 -24.43 1.26 11.31
CA ASP A 73 -25.79 1.48 10.83
C ASP A 73 -26.10 0.80 9.49
N MET A 74 -25.33 -0.22 9.11
CA MET A 74 -25.55 -0.91 7.83
C MET A 74 -26.88 -1.67 7.80
N PRO A 75 -27.56 -1.76 6.63
CA PRO A 75 -28.78 -2.56 6.51
C PRO A 75 -28.54 -4.02 6.91
N ALA A 76 -29.49 -4.63 7.62
CA ALA A 76 -29.35 -5.99 8.14
C ALA A 76 -29.01 -7.02 7.04
N GLY A 77 -29.60 -6.91 5.85
CA GLY A 77 -29.26 -7.78 4.72
C GLY A 77 -27.80 -7.65 4.26
N THR A 78 -27.25 -6.44 4.27
CA THR A 78 -25.83 -6.19 3.97
C THR A 78 -24.93 -6.72 5.07
N ALA A 79 -25.31 -6.53 6.34
CA ALA A 79 -24.58 -7.07 7.49
C ALA A 79 -24.49 -8.60 7.46
N ILE A 80 -25.59 -9.28 7.16
CA ILE A 80 -25.63 -10.73 7.04
C ILE A 80 -24.73 -11.19 5.89
N ARG A 81 -24.80 -10.54 4.72
CA ARG A 81 -23.94 -10.87 3.57
C ARG A 81 -22.46 -10.64 3.88
N TRP A 82 -22.13 -9.58 4.61
CA TRP A 82 -20.77 -9.30 5.06
C TRP A 82 -20.26 -10.39 6.00
N LEU A 83 -21.02 -10.71 7.06
CA LEU A 83 -20.69 -11.79 8.01
C LEU A 83 -20.56 -13.16 7.33
N ALA A 84 -21.36 -13.42 6.30
CA ALA A 84 -21.32 -14.64 5.50
C ALA A 84 -20.18 -14.66 4.46
N GLY A 85 -19.31 -13.64 4.40
CA GLY A 85 -18.22 -13.56 3.43
C GLY A 85 -18.68 -13.43 1.97
N SER A 86 -19.92 -13.02 1.74
CA SER A 86 -20.55 -12.94 0.41
C SER A 86 -20.37 -11.58 -0.27
N ILE A 87 -19.70 -10.64 0.39
CA ILE A 87 -19.34 -9.33 -0.15
C ILE A 87 -17.94 -9.42 -0.73
N GLU A 88 -17.73 -8.85 -1.91
CA GLU A 88 -16.41 -8.81 -2.53
C GLU A 88 -15.43 -8.02 -1.66
N CYS A 89 -14.31 -8.64 -1.33
CA CYS A 89 -13.20 -8.07 -0.58
C CYS A 89 -11.91 -8.13 -1.42
N LEU A 90 -11.15 -7.05 -1.41
CA LEU A 90 -9.86 -6.91 -2.09
C LEU A 90 -8.76 -6.57 -1.09
N ASP A 91 -7.68 -7.34 -1.12
CA ASP A 91 -6.55 -7.13 -0.23
C ASP A 91 -5.59 -6.08 -0.77
N VAL A 92 -5.24 -5.11 0.07
CA VAL A 92 -4.22 -4.10 -0.21
C VAL A 92 -3.18 -4.07 0.90
N LEU A 93 -1.91 -4.19 0.51
CA LEU A 93 -0.77 -4.18 1.44
C LEU A 93 0.05 -2.93 1.23
N PHE A 94 0.39 -2.25 2.31
CA PHE A 94 1.28 -1.09 2.32
C PHE A 94 2.55 -1.45 3.05
N TRP A 95 3.69 -1.24 2.40
CA TRP A 95 5.03 -1.50 2.92
C TRP A 95 5.75 -0.17 3.08
N TYR A 96 6.33 0.05 4.25
CA TYR A 96 7.06 1.27 4.59
C TYR A 96 8.46 0.92 5.05
N ASP A 97 9.45 1.37 4.29
CA ASP A 97 10.86 1.38 4.67
C ASP A 97 11.28 2.82 4.95
N TYR A 98 11.17 3.22 6.21
CA TYR A 98 11.51 4.57 6.67
C TYR A 98 13.00 4.88 6.57
N ARG A 99 13.88 3.87 6.55
CA ARG A 99 15.33 4.07 6.42
C ARG A 99 15.68 4.57 5.02
N ALA A 100 15.03 4.00 4.01
CA ALA A 100 15.27 4.34 2.61
C ALA A 100 14.29 5.40 2.06
N ASN A 101 13.40 5.96 2.90
CA ASN A 101 12.25 6.76 2.47
C ASN A 101 11.49 6.13 1.29
N ARG A 102 11.32 4.81 1.36
CA ARG A 102 10.74 4.00 0.29
C ARG A 102 9.50 3.31 0.80
N ALA A 103 8.48 3.27 -0.03
CA ALA A 103 7.26 2.53 0.26
C ALA A 103 6.76 1.79 -0.97
N SER A 104 5.94 0.77 -0.76
CA SER A 104 5.17 0.17 -1.85
C SER A 104 3.74 -0.14 -1.42
N VAL A 105 2.83 -0.09 -2.38
CA VAL A 105 1.47 -0.59 -2.24
C VAL A 105 1.27 -1.76 -3.20
N GLU A 106 0.84 -2.91 -2.68
CA GLU A 106 0.52 -4.11 -3.45
C GLU A 106 -0.99 -4.35 -3.37
N VAL A 107 -1.68 -4.28 -4.51
CA VAL A 107 -3.08 -4.71 -4.63
C VAL A 107 -3.09 -6.17 -5.07
N LYS A 108 -3.62 -7.08 -4.23
CA LYS A 108 -3.71 -8.50 -4.60
C LYS A 108 -4.75 -8.71 -5.70
N ASN A 109 -4.73 -9.88 -6.32
CA ASN A 109 -5.71 -10.30 -7.34
C ASN A 109 -5.67 -9.53 -8.68
N GLY A 110 -4.64 -8.72 -8.92
CA GLY A 110 -4.26 -8.27 -10.26
C GLY A 110 -4.91 -6.98 -10.78
N ILE A 111 -4.79 -6.72 -12.09
CA ILE A 111 -5.29 -5.48 -12.74
C ILE A 111 -6.78 -5.30 -12.49
N THR A 112 -7.55 -6.39 -12.46
CA THR A 112 -8.99 -6.33 -12.22
C THR A 112 -9.29 -5.74 -10.84
N ALA A 113 -8.54 -6.14 -9.81
CA ALA A 113 -8.67 -5.57 -8.46
C ALA A 113 -8.28 -4.09 -8.44
N VAL A 114 -7.18 -3.71 -9.10
CA VAL A 114 -6.78 -2.28 -9.23
C VAL A 114 -7.89 -1.45 -9.89
N LYS A 115 -8.52 -1.95 -10.96
CA LYS A 115 -9.63 -1.27 -11.64
C LYS A 115 -10.84 -1.12 -10.72
N LYS A 116 -11.20 -2.17 -9.98
CA LYS A 116 -12.30 -2.14 -9.00
C LYS A 116 -12.03 -1.14 -7.88
N MET A 117 -10.82 -1.14 -7.33
CA MET A 117 -10.38 -0.16 -6.33
C MET A 117 -10.44 1.28 -6.86
N THR A 118 -9.95 1.49 -8.08
CA THR A 118 -9.96 2.82 -8.73
C THR A 118 -11.38 3.33 -8.95
N LYS A 119 -12.34 2.45 -9.22
CA LYS A 119 -13.75 2.80 -9.41
C LYS A 119 -14.47 3.01 -8.07
N GLY A 120 -14.20 2.19 -7.06
CA GLY A 120 -14.93 2.18 -5.79
C GLY A 120 -14.39 3.15 -4.73
N ILE A 121 -13.12 3.57 -4.83
CA ILE A 121 -12.44 4.47 -3.89
C ILE A 121 -12.08 5.79 -4.58
N PRO A 122 -12.71 6.91 -4.20
CA PRO A 122 -12.40 8.23 -4.74
C PRO A 122 -10.92 8.60 -4.57
N GLY A 123 -10.31 9.18 -5.61
CA GLY A 123 -8.92 9.65 -5.58
C GLY A 123 -7.85 8.56 -5.64
N PHE A 124 -8.18 7.30 -5.37
CA PHE A 124 -7.23 6.20 -5.31
C PHE A 124 -6.46 5.98 -6.62
N GLY A 125 -7.16 6.01 -7.77
CA GLY A 125 -6.50 5.86 -9.07
C GLY A 125 -5.53 6.99 -9.40
N ALA A 126 -5.83 8.22 -8.98
CA ALA A 126 -4.93 9.35 -9.14
C ALA A 126 -3.69 9.20 -8.26
N ALA A 127 -3.86 8.79 -7.01
CA ALA A 127 -2.75 8.51 -6.09
C ALA A 127 -1.82 7.40 -6.64
N LEU A 128 -2.38 6.28 -7.15
CA LEU A 128 -1.59 5.23 -7.78
C LEU A 128 -0.79 5.72 -8.99
N LYS A 129 -1.39 6.61 -9.80
CA LYS A 129 -0.70 7.23 -10.93
C LYS A 129 0.47 8.10 -10.47
N THR A 130 0.28 8.93 -9.45
CA THR A 130 1.36 9.75 -8.87
C THR A 130 2.50 8.88 -8.34
N ILE A 131 2.22 7.76 -7.68
CA ILE A 131 3.25 6.81 -7.23
C ILE A 131 4.03 6.25 -8.43
N LYS A 132 3.32 5.82 -9.49
CA LYS A 132 3.92 5.26 -10.69
C LYS A 132 4.79 6.28 -11.44
N ASP A 133 4.28 7.49 -11.59
CA ASP A 133 4.98 8.57 -12.30
C ASP A 133 6.16 9.06 -11.46
N GLY A 134 6.01 9.21 -10.15
CA GLY A 134 7.09 9.52 -9.21
C GLY A 134 8.21 8.48 -9.18
N ALA A 135 7.88 7.19 -9.37
CA ALA A 135 8.87 6.13 -9.55
C ALA A 135 9.70 6.31 -10.83
N SER A 136 9.07 6.80 -11.91
CA SER A 136 9.75 7.10 -13.17
C SER A 136 10.62 8.36 -13.13
N PHE A 137 10.37 9.28 -12.17
CA PHE A 137 11.21 10.45 -11.92
C PHE A 137 12.52 10.14 -11.17
N SER A 138 12.81 8.87 -10.87
CA SER A 138 13.98 8.46 -10.06
C SER A 138 15.24 8.12 -10.86
N THR A 139 15.37 8.58 -12.12
CA THR A 139 16.62 8.39 -12.88
C THR A 139 17.34 9.67 -13.27
N GLU A 140 16.69 10.83 -13.38
CA GLU A 140 17.40 12.07 -13.77
C GLU A 140 16.74 13.31 -13.19
N ARG A 141 17.37 13.90 -12.16
CA ARG A 141 17.64 15.35 -12.01
C ARG A 141 18.89 15.46 -11.13
N VAL A 142 20.08 15.49 -11.73
CA VAL A 142 20.75 16.73 -12.17
C VAL A 142 20.92 17.68 -11.00
N CYS A 143 22.10 17.61 -10.37
CA CYS A 143 22.66 18.73 -9.64
C CYS A 143 22.77 19.90 -10.62
N PRO A 144 22.14 21.06 -10.39
CA PRO A 144 22.62 22.27 -11.02
C PRO A 144 23.94 22.62 -10.32
N ASP A 145 25.02 22.57 -11.09
CA ASP A 145 26.33 23.10 -10.71
C ASP A 145 26.16 24.52 -10.15
N LEU A 146 26.46 24.67 -8.87
CA LEU A 146 26.81 25.96 -8.28
C LEU A 146 28.34 25.99 -8.19
N THR A 147 28.96 26.36 -9.31
CA THR A 147 30.32 26.91 -9.29
C THR A 147 30.23 28.42 -9.05
N PRO A 148 31.25 28.99 -8.36
CA PRO A 148 31.13 30.19 -7.53
C PRO A 148 30.94 31.51 -8.29
#